data_AF-A0A373S6S5-F1
#
_entry.id   AF-A0A373S6S5-F1
#
_cell.length_a   1.000
_cell.length_b   1.000
_cell.length_c   1.000
_cell.angle_alpha   90.00
_cell.angle_beta   90.00
_cell.angle_gamma   90.00
#
_symmetry.space_group_name_H-M   'P 1'
#
loop_
_entity.id
_entity.type
_entity.pdbx_description
1 polymer ?
#
loop_
_entity_poly.entity_id
_entity_poly.type
_entity_poly.pdbx_seq_one_letter_code
_entity_poly.pdbx_strand_id
1 'polypeptide(L)'
;MQLLIKQRVFSWSDTYDIYDEQGNQKYFVKNEFISLGHRLHVYNAAHNEIGFIKQKLFCFLPTFEIEWNGQLMGHIEKRFALFRPKYDVDFMGWRAEGDFMGWDYDVYEACSAVVHVHKKLLSWGDTYVIEYDNPSNEIPALLLVLAIDAANCSQNNG
;
A
#
# COMPACT_ATOMS: atom_id res chain seq x y z
N MET A 1 1.49 0.07 17.08
CA MET A 1 1.85 -1.25 16.50
C MET A 1 2.50 -1.01 15.15
N GLN A 2 3.30 -1.95 14.63
CA GLN A 2 3.96 -1.76 13.33
C GLN A 2 3.94 -3.00 12.44
N LEU A 3 3.85 -2.74 11.14
CA LEU A 3 4.18 -3.70 10.08
C LEU A 3 5.49 -3.28 9.40
N LEU A 4 6.30 -4.26 9.04
CA LEU A 4 7.61 -4.09 8.44
C LEU A 4 7.64 -4.70 7.05
N ILE A 5 8.04 -3.90 6.06
CA ILE A 5 8.20 -4.30 4.66
C ILE A 5 9.68 -4.14 4.30
N LYS A 6 10.35 -5.24 3.92
CA LYS A 6 11.80 -5.22 3.64
C LYS A 6 12.07 -4.96 2.16
N GLN A 7 12.94 -3.98 1.86
CA GLN A 7 13.38 -3.46 0.55
C GLN A 7 13.49 -4.39 -0.67
N ARG A 8 13.60 -5.71 -0.52
CA ARG A 8 13.64 -6.64 -1.66
C ARG A 8 12.26 -6.78 -2.34
N VAL A 9 11.58 -5.65 -2.55
CA VAL A 9 10.27 -5.48 -3.19
C VAL A 9 10.31 -4.44 -4.31
N PHE A 10 11.48 -3.88 -4.63
CA PHE A 10 11.60 -2.83 -5.65
C PHE A 10 11.14 -3.22 -7.06
N SER A 11 10.85 -4.49 -7.26
CA SER A 11 10.05 -4.94 -8.36
C SER A 11 8.63 -5.10 -7.86
N TRP A 12 7.71 -4.21 -8.26
CA TRP A 12 6.27 -4.50 -8.32
C TRP A 12 5.99 -5.92 -8.87
N SER A 13 6.90 -6.48 -9.68
CA SER A 13 6.83 -7.83 -10.21
C SER A 13 6.92 -8.96 -9.18
N ASP A 14 7.50 -8.73 -7.99
CA ASP A 14 7.90 -9.81 -7.09
C ASP A 14 6.93 -10.00 -5.92
N THR A 15 6.88 -11.23 -5.43
CA THR A 15 6.09 -11.65 -4.27
C THR A 15 6.93 -11.53 -3.00
N TYR A 16 6.35 -11.08 -1.90
CA TYR A 16 7.10 -10.72 -0.69
C TYR A 16 6.30 -10.88 0.60
N ASP A 17 7.04 -10.96 1.71
CA ASP A 17 6.50 -11.12 3.05
C ASP A 17 6.39 -9.77 3.76
N ILE A 18 5.39 -9.67 4.63
CA ILE A 18 5.22 -8.56 5.56
C ILE A 18 5.36 -9.11 6.97
N TYR A 19 6.17 -8.44 7.77
CA TYR A 19 6.52 -8.87 9.11
C TYR A 19 5.85 -8.00 10.17
N ASP A 20 5.60 -8.56 11.34
CA ASP A 20 5.24 -7.79 12.52
C ASP A 20 6.49 -7.13 13.16
N GLU A 21 6.26 -6.39 14.23
CA GLU A 21 7.29 -5.72 15.02
C GLU A 21 8.34 -6.65 15.66
N GLN A 22 8.00 -7.93 15.82
CA GLN A 22 8.86 -8.97 16.38
C GLN A 22 9.66 -9.70 15.28
N GLY A 23 9.39 -9.40 14.01
CA GLY A 23 10.02 -10.02 12.85
C GLY A 23 9.36 -11.32 12.40
N ASN A 24 8.18 -11.66 12.92
CA ASN A 24 7.43 -12.82 12.45
C ASN A 24 6.68 -12.45 11.17
N GLN A 25 6.67 -13.36 10.20
CA GLN A 25 5.85 -13.19 8.99
C GLN A 25 4.37 -13.19 9.39
N LYS A 26 3.67 -12.11 9.05
CA LYS A 26 2.24 -11.93 9.37
C LYS A 26 1.37 -12.01 8.13
N TYR A 27 1.85 -11.44 7.02
CA TYR A 27 1.17 -11.45 5.74
C TYR A 27 2.12 -11.80 4.60
N PHE A 28 1.51 -12.17 3.48
CA PHE A 28 2.19 -12.53 2.25
C PHE A 28 1.53 -11.82 1.08
N VAL A 29 2.29 -11.08 0.29
CA VAL A 29 1.81 -10.36 -0.88
C VAL A 29 2.26 -11.09 -2.13
N LYS A 30 1.30 -11.55 -2.92
CA LYS A 30 1.53 -12.17 -4.22
C LYS A 30 1.12 -11.21 -5.32
N ASN A 31 2.07 -10.88 -6.18
CA ASN A 31 1.77 -10.13 -7.40
C ASN A 31 1.32 -11.08 -8.52
N GLU A 32 0.32 -10.66 -9.27
CA GLU A 32 -0.14 -11.29 -10.50
C GLU A 32 0.01 -10.27 -11.64
N PHE A 33 0.91 -10.58 -12.59
CA PHE A 33 1.09 -9.78 -13.79
C PHE A 33 0.37 -10.45 -14.95
N ILE A 34 -0.74 -9.85 -15.39
CA ILE A 34 -1.44 -10.26 -16.62
C ILE A 34 -1.25 -9.19 -17.70
N SER A 35 -1.45 -9.55 -18.96
CA SER A 35 -1.34 -8.63 -20.10
C SER A 35 -2.28 -7.41 -20.03
N LEU A 36 -3.30 -7.49 -19.17
CA LEU A 36 -4.33 -6.48 -18.98
C LEU A 36 -4.14 -5.67 -17.69
N GLY A 37 -2.95 -5.64 -17.08
CA GLY A 37 -2.65 -4.74 -15.96
C GLY A 37 -2.28 -5.44 -14.66
N HIS A 38 -2.09 -4.62 -13.63
CA HIS A 38 -1.44 -5.02 -12.40
C HIS A 38 -2.41 -5.47 -11.31
N ARG A 39 -2.07 -6.56 -10.59
CA ARG A 39 -2.88 -7.13 -9.51
C ARG A 39 -2.02 -7.60 -8.35
N LEU A 40 -2.40 -7.25 -7.12
CA LEU A 40 -1.78 -7.74 -5.89
C LEU A 40 -2.81 -8.46 -5.05
N HIS A 41 -2.43 -9.62 -4.55
CA HIS A 41 -3.19 -10.41 -3.60
C HIS A 41 -2.47 -10.42 -2.26
N VAL A 42 -3.17 -10.12 -1.18
CA VAL A 42 -2.64 -10.12 0.18
C VAL A 42 -3.26 -11.28 0.94
N TYR A 43 -2.41 -12.16 1.46
CA TYR A 43 -2.80 -13.36 2.21
C TYR A 43 -2.37 -13.25 3.66
N ASN A 44 -3.17 -13.83 4.56
CA ASN A 44 -2.76 -14.07 5.93
C ASN A 44 -1.93 -15.36 6.08
N ALA A 45 -1.43 -15.62 7.29
CA ALA A 45 -0.67 -16.83 7.61
C ALA A 45 -1.43 -18.15 7.31
N ALA A 46 -2.76 -18.12 7.30
CA ALA A 46 -3.60 -19.27 6.94
C ALA A 46 -3.82 -19.41 5.42
N HIS A 47 -3.12 -18.62 4.60
CA HIS A 47 -3.26 -18.58 3.13
C HIS A 47 -4.65 -18.19 2.64
N ASN A 48 -5.44 -17.52 3.48
CA ASN A 48 -6.69 -16.91 3.06
C ASN A 48 -6.40 -15.52 2.51
N GLU A 49 -6.97 -15.20 1.36
CA GLU A 49 -6.91 -13.86 0.79
C GLU A 49 -7.71 -12.89 1.66
N ILE A 50 -7.03 -11.89 2.18
CA ILE A 50 -7.63 -10.86 3.01
C ILE A 50 -7.77 -9.54 2.26
N GLY A 51 -7.01 -9.32 1.18
CA GLY A 51 -7.20 -8.15 0.37
C GLY A 51 -6.66 -8.31 -1.04
N PHE A 52 -7.21 -7.52 -1.93
CA PHE A 52 -6.91 -7.56 -3.34
C PHE A 52 -6.85 -6.14 -3.89
N ILE A 53 -5.79 -5.82 -4.61
CA ILE A 53 -5.57 -4.51 -5.21
C ILE A 53 -5.42 -4.73 -6.70
N LYS A 54 -6.23 -4.05 -7.50
CA LYS A 54 -6.19 -4.19 -8.96
C LYS A 54 -6.19 -2.85 -9.64
N GLN A 55 -5.42 -2.75 -10.71
CA GLN A 55 -5.45 -1.59 -11.57
C GLN A 55 -6.77 -1.55 -12.35
N LYS A 56 -7.41 -0.38 -12.35
CA LYS A 56 -8.55 -0.10 -13.21
C LYS A 56 -8.07 0.24 -14.61
N LEU A 57 -8.64 -0.44 -15.60
CA LEU A 57 -8.31 -0.24 -17.00
C LEU A 57 -9.22 0.81 -17.63
N PHE A 58 -8.72 1.43 -18.70
CA PHE A 58 -9.42 2.48 -19.44
C PHE A 58 -9.68 3.77 -18.65
N CYS A 59 -8.86 4.04 -17.61
CA CYS A 59 -8.82 5.32 -16.91
C CYS A 59 -7.77 6.24 -17.53
N PHE A 60 -8.03 7.55 -17.56
CA PHE A 60 -7.07 8.54 -18.05
C PHE A 60 -5.87 8.69 -17.10
N LEU A 61 -6.11 8.48 -15.80
CA LEU A 61 -5.11 8.49 -14.75
C LEU A 61 -4.99 7.10 -14.13
N PRO A 62 -3.81 6.74 -13.57
CA PRO A 62 -3.67 5.51 -12.80
C PRO A 62 -4.65 5.46 -11.63
N THR A 63 -5.54 4.48 -11.66
CA THR A 63 -6.53 4.21 -10.62
C THR A 63 -6.40 2.76 -10.17
N PHE A 64 -6.39 2.53 -8.85
CA PHE A 64 -6.30 1.21 -8.24
C PHE A 64 -7.49 0.99 -7.31
N GLU A 65 -8.21 -0.10 -7.50
CA GLU A 65 -9.34 -0.51 -6.64
C GLU A 65 -8.82 -1.40 -5.50
N ILE A 66 -9.32 -1.16 -4.29
CA ILE A 66 -8.97 -1.89 -3.07
C ILE A 66 -10.17 -2.72 -2.63
N GLU A 67 -9.97 -4.03 -2.56
CA GLU A 67 -10.93 -4.99 -2.04
C GLU A 67 -10.42 -5.57 -0.70
N TRP A 68 -11.33 -5.71 0.26
CA TRP A 68 -11.09 -6.34 1.56
C TRP A 68 -12.12 -7.45 1.75
N ASN A 69 -11.66 -8.68 1.99
CA ASN A 69 -12.52 -9.87 2.14
C ASN A 69 -13.51 -10.06 0.96
N GLY A 70 -13.07 -9.75 -0.26
CA GLY A 70 -13.88 -9.88 -1.48
C GLY A 70 -14.92 -8.77 -1.68
N GLN A 71 -14.95 -7.74 -0.83
CA GLN A 71 -15.79 -6.56 -1.02
C GLN A 71 -14.94 -5.37 -1.49
N LEU A 72 -15.41 -4.67 -2.53
CA LEU A 72 -14.83 -3.40 -2.94
C LEU A 72 -15.04 -2.37 -1.82
N MET A 73 -13.93 -1.91 -1.25
CA MET A 73 -13.94 -0.94 -0.16
C MET A 73 -13.67 0.47 -0.65
N GLY A 74 -13.03 0.62 -1.80
CA GLY A 74 -12.58 1.92 -2.25
C GLY A 74 -11.62 1.87 -3.42
N HIS A 75 -11.06 3.03 -3.74
CA HIS A 75 -10.04 3.17 -4.77
C HIS A 75 -9.09 4.32 -4.45
N ILE A 76 -7.92 4.25 -5.08
CA ILE A 76 -6.94 5.33 -5.09
C ILE A 76 -6.80 5.80 -6.51
N GLU A 77 -6.95 7.09 -6.72
CA GLU A 77 -6.72 7.72 -8.01
C GLU A 77 -5.56 8.70 -7.92
N LYS A 78 -4.61 8.59 -8.86
CA LYS A 78 -3.56 9.58 -8.98
C LYS A 78 -4.14 10.88 -9.52
N ARG A 79 -3.86 12.00 -8.86
CA ARG A 79 -4.23 13.34 -9.36
C ARG A 79 -3.06 13.98 -10.11
N PHE A 80 -3.39 14.80 -11.10
CA PHE A 80 -2.40 15.65 -11.75
C PHE A 80 -1.76 16.60 -10.74
N ALA A 81 -0.43 16.57 -10.67
CA ALA A 81 0.34 17.45 -9.83
C ALA A 81 1.69 17.77 -10.50
N LEU A 82 2.08 19.05 -10.47
CA LEU A 82 3.21 19.56 -11.25
C LEU A 82 4.58 19.29 -10.60
N PHE A 83 4.63 18.98 -9.29
CA PHE A 83 5.89 18.86 -8.53
C PHE A 83 5.96 17.66 -7.57
N ARG A 84 4.84 17.17 -7.03
CA ARG A 84 4.80 16.03 -6.10
C ARG A 84 3.59 15.15 -6.38
N PRO A 85 3.70 13.81 -6.30
CA PRO A 85 2.55 12.92 -6.46
C PRO A 85 1.44 13.31 -5.48
N LYS A 86 0.20 13.34 -5.97
CA LYS A 86 -0.99 13.50 -5.14
C LYS A 86 -1.93 12.36 -5.46
N TYR A 87 -2.56 11.83 -4.42
CA TYR A 87 -3.52 10.75 -4.52
C TYR A 87 -4.85 11.22 -3.95
N ASP A 88 -5.93 10.92 -4.68
CA ASP A 88 -7.27 10.90 -4.14
C ASP A 88 -7.48 9.53 -3.50
N VAL A 89 -7.77 9.51 -2.21
CA VAL A 89 -7.97 8.28 -1.45
C VAL A 89 -9.45 8.20 -1.10
N ASP A 90 -10.19 7.42 -1.88
CA ASP A 90 -11.57 7.06 -1.55
C ASP A 90 -11.57 5.68 -0.90
N PHE A 91 -11.06 5.62 0.34
CA PHE A 91 -10.96 4.41 1.13
C PHE A 91 -11.00 4.77 2.62
N MET A 92 -11.97 4.22 3.37
CA MET A 92 -12.16 4.48 4.81
C MET A 92 -12.36 5.96 5.20
N GLY A 93 -12.66 6.86 4.25
CA GLY A 93 -12.71 8.31 4.52
C GLY A 93 -11.35 8.90 4.89
N TRP A 94 -10.27 8.19 4.54
CA TRP A 94 -8.91 8.56 4.88
C TRP A 94 -8.31 9.52 3.86
N ARG A 95 -7.29 10.26 4.31
CA ARG A 95 -6.49 11.15 3.48
C ARG A 95 -5.02 10.87 3.73
N ALA A 96 -4.25 10.67 2.67
CA ALA A 96 -2.81 10.50 2.78
C ALA A 96 -2.08 11.79 2.40
N GLU A 97 -1.07 12.20 3.18
CA GLU A 97 -0.27 13.40 2.94
C GLU A 97 1.20 13.17 3.30
N GLY A 98 2.14 13.57 2.43
CA GLY A 98 3.58 13.48 2.69
C GLY A 98 4.39 13.23 1.42
N ASP A 99 5.57 12.63 1.58
CA ASP A 99 6.41 12.13 0.50
C ASP A 99 6.14 10.64 0.23
N PHE A 100 5.25 10.39 -0.72
CA PHE A 100 4.89 9.03 -1.15
C PHE A 100 6.03 8.30 -1.86
N MET A 101 6.97 9.01 -2.49
CA MET A 101 8.11 8.37 -3.16
C MET A 101 9.20 8.00 -2.14
N GLY A 102 9.42 8.86 -1.15
CA GLY A 102 10.32 8.62 -0.04
C GLY A 102 9.79 7.65 1.02
N TRP A 103 8.53 7.21 0.89
CA TRP A 103 7.82 6.42 1.90
C TRP A 103 7.82 7.13 3.27
N ASP A 104 7.58 8.44 3.27
CA ASP A 104 7.53 9.30 4.46
C ASP A 104 6.23 10.13 4.42
N TYR A 105 5.14 9.54 4.89
CA TYR A 105 3.81 10.14 4.81
C TYR A 105 2.87 9.62 5.90
N ASP A 106 1.84 10.41 6.18
CA ASP A 106 0.82 10.11 7.18
C ASP A 106 -0.54 9.87 6.52
N VAL A 107 -1.34 9.02 7.15
CA VAL A 107 -2.75 8.83 6.81
C VAL A 107 -3.60 9.41 7.93
N TYR A 108 -4.55 10.25 7.55
CA TYR A 108 -5.45 10.96 8.43
C TYR A 108 -6.87 10.42 8.28
N GLU A 109 -7.52 10.16 9.41
CA GLU A 109 -8.97 10.01 9.50
C GLU A 109 -9.53 11.32 10.04
N ALA A 110 -10.29 12.04 9.21
CA ALA A 110 -10.72 13.41 9.48
C ALA A 110 -9.55 14.36 9.84
N CYS A 111 -9.32 14.64 11.13
CA CYS A 111 -8.27 15.55 11.61
C CYS A 111 -7.21 14.85 12.48
N SER A 112 -7.23 13.52 12.55
CA SER A 112 -6.32 12.72 13.38
C SER A 112 -5.47 11.82 12.50
N ALA A 113 -4.15 11.87 12.68
CA ALA A 113 -3.25 10.89 12.07
C ALA A 113 -3.52 9.51 12.69
N VAL A 114 -3.68 8.50 11.85
CA VAL A 114 -4.04 7.12 12.25
C VAL A 114 -3.02 6.09 11.75
N VAL A 115 -2.22 6.45 10.75
CA VAL A 115 -1.13 5.64 10.22
C VAL A 115 0.05 6.55 9.90
N HIS A 116 1.26 6.09 10.23
CA HIS A 116 2.51 6.75 9.89
C HIS A 116 3.39 5.79 9.07
N VAL A 117 3.78 6.21 7.87
CA VAL A 117 4.64 5.43 6.98
C VAL A 117 5.99 6.11 6.91
N HIS A 118 7.04 5.38 7.28
CA HIS A 118 8.39 5.93 7.27
C HIS A 118 9.43 4.84 7.00
N LYS A 119 10.62 5.25 6.57
CA LYS A 119 11.78 4.36 6.42
C LYS A 119 12.52 4.19 7.74
N LYS A 120 12.84 2.95 8.11
CA LYS A 120 13.64 2.64 9.31
C LYS A 120 15.10 3.02 9.09
N LEU A 121 15.59 4.01 9.84
CA LEU A 121 16.93 4.59 9.67
C LEU A 121 18.10 3.70 10.16
N LEU A 122 17.84 2.72 11.04
CA LEU A 122 18.87 1.92 11.73
C LEU A 122 18.89 0.43 11.33
N SER A 123 18.18 0.03 10.28
CA SER A 123 18.20 -1.37 9.80
C SER A 123 19.28 -1.62 8.75
N TRP A 124 19.85 -2.83 8.74
CA TRP A 124 20.67 -3.32 7.63
C TRP A 124 19.75 -3.56 6.41
N GLY A 125 19.54 -2.52 5.60
CA GLY A 125 18.64 -2.47 4.44
C GLY A 125 17.44 -1.55 4.65
N ASP A 126 16.74 -1.19 3.57
CA ASP A 126 15.59 -0.28 3.61
C ASP A 126 14.33 -1.03 4.07
N THR A 127 14.12 -1.06 5.38
CA THR A 127 12.85 -1.54 5.93
C THR A 127 11.90 -0.36 6.01
N TYR A 128 10.75 -0.47 5.36
CA TYR A 128 9.65 0.48 5.51
C TYR A 128 8.74 0.03 6.64
N VAL A 129 8.25 0.99 7.40
CA VAL A 129 7.45 0.78 8.59
C VAL A 129 6.08 1.40 8.33
N ILE A 130 5.03 0.64 8.61
CA ILE A 130 3.66 1.14 8.69
C ILE A 130 3.29 1.07 10.16
N GLU A 131 3.29 2.22 10.82
CA GLU A 131 2.84 2.36 12.20
C GLU A 131 1.38 2.73 12.23
N TYR A 132 0.64 2.15 13.17
CA TYR A 132 -0.78 2.42 13.37
C TYR A 132 -1.11 2.24 14.86
N ASP A 133 -2.03 3.07 15.34
CA ASP A 133 -2.40 3.09 16.76
C ASP A 133 -3.52 2.10 17.08
N ASN A 134 -4.49 1.97 16.18
CA ASN A 134 -5.65 1.10 16.36
C ASN A 134 -5.44 -0.23 15.62
N PRO A 135 -5.55 -1.40 16.29
CA PRO A 135 -5.50 -2.71 15.63
C PRO A 135 -6.46 -2.87 14.45
N SER A 136 -7.62 -2.19 14.47
CA SER A 136 -8.57 -2.21 13.36
C SER A 136 -8.05 -1.57 12.08
N ASN A 137 -7.05 -0.69 12.19
CA ASN A 137 -6.44 -0.01 11.04
C ASN A 137 -5.35 -0.84 10.37
N GLU A 138 -4.94 -1.96 10.96
CA GLU A 138 -3.81 -2.75 10.47
C GLU A 138 -3.95 -3.18 9.00
N ILE A 139 -5.04 -3.89 8.67
CA ILE A 139 -5.28 -4.35 7.29
C ILE A 139 -5.59 -3.19 6.35
N PRO A 140 -6.48 -2.24 6.69
CA PRO A 140 -6.71 -1.08 5.84
C PRO A 140 -5.45 -0.27 5.55
N ALA A 141 -4.61 -0.02 6.56
CA ALA A 141 -3.33 0.67 6.41
C ALA A 141 -2.43 -0.07 5.43
N LEU A 142 -2.28 -1.39 5.62
CA LEU A 142 -1.51 -2.22 4.73
C LEU A 142 -2.00 -2.11 3.28
N LEU A 143 -3.30 -2.31 3.02
CA LEU A 143 -3.86 -2.27 1.68
C LEU A 143 -3.71 -0.89 1.01
N LEU A 144 -3.91 0.18 1.77
CA LEU A 144 -3.72 1.55 1.30
C LEU A 144 -2.26 1.79 0.88
N VAL A 145 -1.31 1.42 1.74
CA VAL A 145 0.12 1.61 1.47
C VAL A 145 0.57 0.85 0.22
N LEU A 146 0.12 -0.40 0.06
CA LEU A 146 0.41 -1.19 -1.13
C LEU A 146 -0.21 -0.61 -2.40
N ALA A 147 -1.41 -0.04 -2.32
CA ALA A 147 -2.07 0.57 -3.47
C ALA A 147 -1.42 1.93 -3.85
N ILE A 148 -0.90 2.69 -2.90
CA ILE A 148 -0.10 3.90 -3.18
C ILE A 148 1.21 3.52 -3.88
N ASP A 149 1.90 2.50 -3.39
CA ASP A 149 3.11 1.99 -4.03
C ASP A 149 2.85 1.52 -5.46
N ALA A 150 1.73 0.82 -5.68
CA ALA A 150 1.24 0.46 -7.03
C ALA A 150 1.14 1.66 -7.97
N ALA A 151 0.50 2.73 -7.47
CA ALA A 151 0.27 3.94 -8.23
C ALA A 151 1.56 4.73 -8.50
N ASN A 152 2.55 4.64 -7.60
CA ASN A 152 3.89 5.19 -7.82
C ASN A 152 4.66 4.41 -8.90
N CYS A 153 4.70 3.08 -8.84
CA CYS A 153 5.45 2.25 -9.80
C CYS A 153 4.92 2.36 -11.23
N SER A 154 3.60 2.44 -11.41
CA SER A 154 2.98 2.58 -12.75
C SER A 154 3.47 3.80 -13.54
N GLN A 155 3.96 4.86 -12.87
CA GLN A 155 4.47 6.07 -13.51
C GLN A 155 5.92 5.95 -14.03
N ASN A 156 6.77 5.13 -13.39
CA ASN A 156 8.17 5.01 -13.78
C ASN A 156 8.40 4.10 -15.00
N ASN A 157 7.37 3.39 -15.45
CA ASN A 157 7.43 2.49 -16.60
C ASN A 157 6.76 3.06 -17.86
N GLY A 158 6.47 4.37 -17.89
CA GLY A 158 5.86 5.08 -19.02
C GLY A 158 6.79 6.11 -19.66
#